data_AF-A0A1E5UU57-F1
#
_entry.id   AF-A0A1E5UU57-F1
#
_cell.length_a   1.000
_cell.length_b   1.000
_cell.length_c   1.000
_cell.angle_alpha   90.00
_cell.angle_beta   90.00
_cell.angle_gamma   90.00
#
_symmetry.space_group_name_H-M   'P 1'
#
loop_
_entity.id
_entity.type
_entity.pdbx_description
1 polymer ?
#
loop_
_entity_poly.entity_id
_entity_poly.type
_entity_poly.pdbx_seq_one_letter_code
_entity_poly.pdbx_strand_id
1 'polypeptide(L)'
;MKVIKGGDPLPSDMTGFLDSVRRSLGEDVYDVARMAADLRDMPVGLEDVANRLKLAPPLSMNPLAGAGSVLALEAYIKLRSQAFGGDVTRFTGVLHGLQAV
;
A
#
# COMPACT_ATOMS: atom_id res chain seq x y z
N MET A 1 2.16 14.57 -20.74
CA MET A 1 1.28 13.83 -19.81
C MET A 1 0.13 13.24 -20.62
N LYS A 2 0.08 11.91 -20.80
CA LYS A 2 -1.02 11.26 -21.52
C LYS A 2 -2.13 11.00 -20.52
N VAL A 3 -3.17 11.84 -20.55
CA VAL A 3 -4.43 11.53 -19.86
C VAL A 3 -5.05 10.37 -20.64
N ILE A 4 -5.08 9.18 -20.04
CA ILE A 4 -5.83 8.06 -20.62
C ILE A 4 -7.31 8.37 -20.41
N LYS A 5 -7.94 9.00 -21.40
CA LYS A 5 -9.40 9.06 -21.52
C LYS A 5 -9.87 7.71 -22.06
N GLY A 6 -10.00 6.72 -21.19
CA GLY A 6 -10.35 5.36 -21.62
C GLY A 6 -10.38 4.41 -20.44
N GLY A 7 -11.49 4.42 -19.72
CA GLY A 7 -11.82 3.50 -18.65
C GLY A 7 -13.27 3.74 -18.25
N ASP A 8 -13.95 2.69 -17.79
CA ASP A 8 -15.26 2.85 -17.18
C ASP A 8 -15.14 3.77 -15.95
N PRO A 9 -16.18 4.57 -15.63
CA PRO A 9 -16.20 5.34 -14.40
C PRO A 9 -15.94 4.43 -13.19
N LEU A 10 -15.26 4.96 -12.17
CA LEU A 10 -15.17 4.26 -10.89
C LEU A 10 -16.58 3.99 -10.36
N PRO A 11 -16.84 2.83 -9.74
CA PRO A 11 -18.11 2.54 -9.09
C PRO A 11 -18.53 3.66 -8.13
N SER A 12 -19.83 3.94 -8.08
CA SER A 12 -20.40 5.05 -7.30
C SER A 12 -20.40 4.80 -5.79
N ASP A 13 -20.21 3.55 -5.37
CA ASP A 13 -20.20 3.13 -3.98
C ASP A 13 -18.91 2.38 -3.62
N MET A 14 -18.59 2.39 -2.32
CA MET A 14 -17.34 1.83 -1.80
C MET A 14 -17.25 0.31 -2.02
N THR A 15 -18.36 -0.41 -1.88
CA THR A 15 -18.41 -1.86 -2.07
C THR A 15 -18.06 -2.22 -3.51
N GLY A 16 -18.71 -1.57 -4.48
CA GLY A 16 -18.44 -1.74 -5.90
C GLY A 16 -16.99 -1.39 -6.26
N PHE A 17 -16.44 -0.33 -5.66
CA PHE A 17 -15.05 0.04 -5.85
C PHE A 17 -14.09 -1.04 -5.34
N LEU A 18 -14.26 -1.51 -4.10
CA LEU A 18 -13.41 -2.56 -3.51
C LEU A 18 -13.52 -3.89 -4.26
N ASP A 19 -14.71 -4.25 -4.73
CA ASP A 19 -14.91 -5.44 -5.57
C ASP A 19 -14.20 -5.29 -6.92
N SER A 20 -14.18 -4.09 -7.51
CA SER A 20 -13.41 -3.83 -8.71
C SER A 20 -11.90 -3.96 -8.47
N VAL A 21 -11.41 -3.45 -7.33
CA VAL A 21 -10.00 -3.60 -6.93
C VAL A 21 -9.62 -5.07 -6.83
N ARG A 22 -10.41 -5.89 -6.12
CA ARG A 22 -10.16 -7.33 -5.97
C ARG A 22 -10.14 -8.06 -7.31
N ARG A 23 -11.11 -7.77 -8.19
CA ARG A 23 -11.15 -8.38 -9.54
C ARG A 23 -9.95 -7.98 -10.40
N SER A 24 -9.44 -6.76 -10.25
CA SER A 24 -8.33 -6.26 -11.09
C SER A 24 -6.95 -6.61 -10.56
N LEU A 25 -6.75 -6.59 -9.24
CA LEU A 25 -5.44 -6.75 -8.60
C LEU A 25 -5.27 -8.11 -7.90
N GLY A 26 -6.35 -8.87 -7.75
CA GLY A 26 -6.41 -10.09 -6.98
C GLY A 26 -6.83 -9.87 -5.52
N GLU A 27 -6.99 -10.97 -4.79
CA GLU A 27 -7.35 -10.95 -3.37
C GLU A 27 -6.15 -10.54 -2.48
N ASP A 28 -4.93 -10.89 -2.88
CA ASP A 28 -3.69 -10.68 -2.13
C ASP A 28 -3.10 -9.27 -2.30
N VAL A 29 -3.89 -8.25 -1.97
CA VAL A 29 -3.44 -6.86 -1.94
C VAL A 29 -3.11 -6.45 -0.51
N TYR A 30 -1.88 -5.96 -0.30
CA TYR A 30 -1.40 -5.50 0.99
C TYR A 30 -0.99 -4.03 0.92
N ASP A 31 -1.63 -3.21 1.74
CA ASP A 31 -1.33 -1.78 1.84
C ASP A 31 -0.33 -1.53 2.99
N VAL A 32 0.85 -1.02 2.64
CA VAL A 32 1.92 -0.69 3.60
C VAL A 32 1.47 0.34 4.63
N ALA A 33 0.69 1.36 4.25
CA ALA A 33 0.18 2.36 5.18
C ALA A 33 -0.83 1.74 6.15
N ARG A 34 -1.66 0.79 5.67
CA ARG A 34 -2.57 0.04 6.55
C ARG A 34 -1.81 -0.82 7.56
N MET A 35 -0.80 -1.55 7.09
CA MET A 35 0.07 -2.37 7.93
C MET A 35 0.81 -1.51 8.97
N ALA A 36 1.39 -0.40 8.55
CA ALA A 36 2.08 0.55 9.41
C ALA A 36 1.16 1.13 10.49
N ALA A 37 -0.07 1.51 10.12
CA ALA A 37 -1.05 2.06 11.06
C ALA A 37 -1.46 1.12 12.22
N ASP A 38 -1.21 -0.19 12.09
CA ASP A 38 -1.45 -1.17 13.17
C ASP A 38 -0.31 -1.19 14.21
N LEU A 39 0.83 -0.58 13.90
CA LEU A 39 1.98 -0.48 14.79
C LEU A 39 1.94 0.83 15.57
N ARG A 40 2.15 0.75 16.89
CA ARG A 40 2.22 1.93 17.77
C ARG A 40 3.36 2.85 17.33
N ASP A 41 3.06 4.15 17.25
CA ASP A 41 4.01 5.22 16.91
C ASP A 41 4.70 5.04 15.54
N MET A 42 4.07 4.28 14.64
CA MET A 42 4.54 4.14 13.26
C MET A 42 3.84 5.18 12.38
N PRO A 43 4.58 5.97 11.58
CA PRO A 43 3.99 6.87 10.60
C PRO A 43 3.28 6.09 9.48
N VAL A 44 2.45 6.76 8.70
CA VAL A 44 1.72 6.13 7.56
C VAL A 44 2.26 6.55 6.18
N GLY A 45 3.07 7.61 6.13
CA GLY A 45 3.74 8.04 4.90
C GLY A 45 4.85 7.08 4.50
N LEU A 46 4.94 6.69 3.22
CA LEU A 46 5.88 5.65 2.77
C LEU A 46 7.34 6.00 3.09
N GLU A 47 7.75 7.26 2.89
CA GLU A 47 9.11 7.72 3.20
C GLU A 47 9.40 7.65 4.71
N ASP A 48 8.43 8.05 5.53
CA ASP A 48 8.56 8.01 7.00
C ASP A 48 8.58 6.58 7.52
N VAL A 49 7.75 5.70 6.95
CA VAL A 49 7.76 4.25 7.23
C VAL A 49 9.12 3.68 6.87
N ALA A 50 9.64 3.98 5.68
CA ALA A 50 10.95 3.52 5.23
C ALA A 50 12.08 4.01 6.16
N ASN A 51 12.04 5.28 6.56
CA ASN A 51 12.98 5.86 7.53
C ASN A 51 12.91 5.14 8.89
N ARG A 52 11.69 4.90 9.40
CA ARG A 52 11.47 4.20 10.68
C ARG A 52 11.96 2.76 10.62
N LEU A 53 11.79 2.11 9.47
CA LEU A 53 12.27 0.77 9.16
C LEU A 53 13.75 0.73 8.79
N LYS A 54 14.45 1.87 8.71
CA LYS A 54 15.86 1.97 8.30
C LYS A 54 16.13 1.31 6.94
N LEU A 55 15.25 1.56 5.96
CA LEU A 55 15.47 1.13 4.57
C LEU A 55 16.46 2.08 3.90
N ALA A 56 17.12 1.59 2.84
CA ALA A 56 18.00 2.44 2.06
C ALA A 56 17.17 3.52 1.35
N PRO A 57 17.64 4.78 1.31
CA PRO A 57 16.95 5.80 0.54
C PRO A 57 16.93 5.41 -0.94
N PRO A 58 15.87 5.76 -1.69
CA PRO A 58 15.82 5.50 -3.12
C PRO A 58 17.02 6.18 -3.83
N LEU A 59 17.54 5.53 -4.87
CA LEU A 59 18.69 6.02 -5.65
C LEU A 59 18.45 7.38 -6.33
N SER A 60 17.20 7.87 -6.37
CA SER A 60 16.83 9.18 -6.90
C SER A 60 16.11 10.03 -5.87
N MET A 61 16.49 11.32 -5.76
CA MET A 61 15.78 12.32 -4.95
C MET A 61 14.44 12.78 -5.55
N ASN A 62 14.11 12.35 -6.78
CA ASN A 62 12.83 12.64 -7.41
C ASN A 62 11.81 11.54 -7.09
N PRO A 63 10.55 11.87 -6.77
CA PRO A 63 9.50 10.90 -6.55
C PRO A 63 9.11 10.27 -7.89
N LEU A 64 9.82 9.21 -8.26
CA LEU A 64 9.48 8.37 -9.41
C LEU A 64 8.65 7.20 -8.91
N ALA A 65 7.54 6.91 -9.59
CA ALA A 65 6.65 5.79 -9.24
C ALA A 65 7.43 4.47 -9.11
N GLY A 66 8.43 4.24 -9.97
CA GLY A 66 9.29 3.05 -9.87
C GLY A 66 10.10 2.98 -8.58
N ALA A 67 10.70 4.09 -8.13
CA ALA A 67 11.45 4.14 -6.86
C ALA A 67 10.52 3.94 -5.66
N GLY A 68 9.34 4.57 -5.69
CA GLY A 68 8.29 4.37 -4.68
C GLY A 68 7.82 2.92 -4.59
N SER A 69 7.63 2.23 -5.72
CA SER A 69 7.23 0.83 -5.74
C SER A 69 8.26 -0.11 -5.11
N VAL A 70 9.56 0.12 -5.35
CA VAL A 70 10.63 -0.66 -4.70
C VAL A 70 10.63 -0.41 -3.19
N LEU A 71 10.51 0.85 -2.77
CA LEU A 71 10.46 1.21 -1.35
C LEU A 71 9.25 0.59 -0.64
N ALA A 72 8.09 0.59 -1.29
CA ALA A 72 6.88 -0.06 -0.79
C ALA A 72 7.06 -1.58 -0.65
N LEU A 73 7.69 -2.23 -1.64
CA LEU A 73 7.98 -3.66 -1.58
C LEU A 73 8.94 -4.00 -0.42
N GLU A 74 10.03 -3.25 -0.26
CA GLU A 74 10.98 -3.44 0.84
C GLU A 74 10.32 -3.23 2.21
N ALA A 75 9.48 -2.19 2.34
CA ALA A 75 8.70 -1.94 3.55
C ALA A 75 7.75 -3.10 3.86
N TYR A 76 7.01 -3.59 2.87
CA TYR A 76 6.13 -4.75 3.02
C TYR A 76 6.90 -5.99 3.51
N ILE A 77 8.02 -6.34 2.87
CA ILE A 77 8.84 -7.51 3.25
C ILE A 77 9.29 -7.39 4.71
N LYS A 78 9.75 -6.21 5.12
CA LYS A 78 10.26 -5.98 6.47
C LYS A 78 9.15 -5.99 7.52
N LEU A 79 8.01 -5.37 7.24
CA LEU A 79 6.84 -5.42 8.12
C LEU A 79 6.33 -6.85 8.28
N ARG A 80 6.14 -7.58 7.17
CA ARG A 80 5.68 -8.97 7.20
C ARG A 80 6.61 -9.84 8.04
N SER A 81 7.91 -9.79 7.79
CA SER A 81 8.88 -10.67 8.48
C SER A 81 9.16 -10.27 9.92
N GLN A 82 9.32 -8.96 10.21
CA GLN A 82 9.82 -8.49 11.50
C GLN A 82 8.73 -8.00 12.45
N ALA A 83 7.65 -7.40 11.93
CA ALA A 83 6.58 -6.84 12.75
C ALA A 83 5.42 -7.82 12.95
N PHE A 84 5.15 -8.69 11.97
CA PHE A 84 3.98 -9.57 11.97
C PHE A 84 4.30 -11.07 11.94
N GLY A 85 5.58 -11.45 12.08
CA GLY A 85 5.96 -12.87 12.19
C GLY A 85 5.59 -13.73 10.97
N GLY A 86 5.41 -13.12 9.80
CA GLY A 86 5.05 -13.78 8.55
C GLY A 86 3.55 -13.84 8.24
N ASP A 87 2.68 -13.67 9.23
CA ASP A 87 1.23 -13.68 9.07
C ASP A 87 0.67 -12.27 8.90
N VAL A 88 0.17 -12.00 7.70
CA VAL A 88 -0.41 -10.71 7.30
C VAL A 88 -1.83 -10.85 6.79
N THR A 89 -2.46 -12.02 6.99
CA THR A 89 -3.81 -12.35 6.47
C THR A 89 -4.89 -11.34 6.88
N ARG A 90 -4.77 -10.76 8.08
CA ARG A 90 -5.67 -9.70 8.56
C ARG A 90 -5.62 -8.39 7.77
N PHE A 91 -4.60 -8.19 6.92
CA PHE A 91 -4.42 -7.01 6.08
C PHE A 91 -4.83 -7.23 4.63
N THR A 92 -5.14 -8.47 4.24
CA THR A 92 -5.52 -8.84 2.87
C THR A 92 -6.72 -8.04 2.40
N GLY A 93 -6.53 -7.27 1.33
CA GLY A 93 -7.57 -6.44 0.70
C GLY A 93 -8.03 -5.24 1.53
N VAL A 94 -7.35 -4.91 2.63
CA VAL A 94 -7.69 -3.76 3.49
C VAL A 94 -6.84 -2.56 3.11
N LEU A 95 -7.46 -1.58 2.45
CA LEU A 95 -6.79 -0.36 2.00
C LEU A 95 -6.95 0.76 3.04
N HIS A 96 -5.85 1.48 3.30
CA HIS A 96 -5.82 2.59 4.24
C HIS A 96 -6.77 3.70 3.78
N GLY A 97 -7.65 4.15 4.68
CA GLY A 97 -8.61 5.22 4.40
C GLY A 97 -9.86 4.82 3.61
N LEU A 98 -10.03 3.54 3.23
CA LEU A 98 -11.15 3.08 2.39
C LEU A 98 -12.08 2.08 3.09
N GLN A 99 -12.41 2.34 4.35
CA GLN A 99 -13.31 1.48 5.11
C GLN A 99 -14.75 1.66 4.60
N ALA A 100 -15.43 0.56 4.27
CA ALA A 100 -16.88 0.57 4.08
C ALA A 100 -17.53 0.82 5.46
N VAL A 101 -18.36 1.87 5.55
CA VAL A 101 -19.17 2.19 6.73
C VAL A 101 -20.32 1.18 6.86
#